data_AF-A0A4W2HUV9-F1
#
_entry.id   AF-A0A4W2HUV9-F1
#
_cell.length_a   1.000
_cell.length_b   1.000
_cell.length_c   1.000
_cell.angle_alpha   90.00
_cell.angle_beta   90.00
_cell.angle_gamma   90.00
#
_symmetry.space_group_name_H-M   'P 1'
#
loop_
_entity.id
_entity.type
_entity.pdbx_description
1 polymer ?
#
loop_
_entity_poly.entity_id
_entity_poly.type
_entity_poly.pdbx_seq_one_letter_code
_entity_poly.pdbx_strand_id
1 'polypeptide(L)'
;MASLTVKAYLLGKEDAAREIRRFSFCFSPEPEAEAEAAPGPRPCERLLSLVAALFPMLRPGGFQAHYREKKKKKKNPPATAGNTGSIPGPGRFHMPWGN
;
A
#
# COMPACT_ATOMS: atom_id res chain seq x y z
N MET A 1 17.68 -17.92 -3.53
CA MET A 1 17.41 -16.56 -2.98
C MET A 1 16.35 -15.88 -3.84
N ALA A 2 15.28 -15.36 -3.25
CA ALA A 2 14.28 -14.59 -3.99
C ALA A 2 14.72 -13.12 -4.07
N SER A 3 15.12 -12.67 -5.26
CA SER A 3 15.41 -11.26 -5.53
C SER A 3 14.15 -10.55 -6.03
N LEU A 4 13.80 -9.42 -5.42
CA LEU A 4 12.71 -8.56 -5.88
C LEU A 4 13.29 -7.36 -6.61
N THR A 5 12.67 -6.96 -7.72
CA THR A 5 12.99 -5.66 -8.35
C THR A 5 12.13 -4.59 -7.70
N VAL A 6 12.77 -3.66 -7.00
CA VAL A 6 12.10 -2.50 -6.40
C VAL A 6 12.21 -1.33 -7.36
N LYS A 7 11.09 -0.64 -7.59
CA LYS A 7 11.04 0.62 -8.34
C LYS A 7 10.70 1.73 -7.36
N ALA A 8 11.70 2.56 -7.04
CA ALA A 8 11.58 3.68 -6.14
C ALA A 8 11.33 4.98 -6.91
N TYR A 9 10.38 5.76 -6.41
CA TYR A 9 9.98 7.04 -6.97
C TYR A 9 10.26 8.13 -5.94
N LEU A 10 11.17 9.04 -6.27
CA LEU A 10 11.35 10.26 -5.51
C LEU A 10 10.31 11.28 -5.97
N LEU A 11 9.41 11.66 -5.07
CA LEU A 11 8.38 12.66 -5.35
C LEU A 11 8.96 14.06 -5.15
N GLY A 12 8.68 14.94 -6.10
CA GLY A 12 9.02 16.37 -6.05
C GLY A 12 7.86 17.20 -5.50
N LYS A 13 7.82 18.48 -5.86
CA LYS A 13 6.62 19.31 -5.63
C LYS A 13 5.43 18.71 -6.40
N GLU A 14 4.24 18.85 -5.81
CA GLU A 14 2.96 18.41 -6.40
C GLU A 14 2.84 16.89 -6.65
N ASP A 15 3.54 16.07 -5.85
CA ASP A 15 3.52 14.59 -5.95
C ASP A 15 3.96 14.04 -7.33
N ALA A 16 4.58 14.89 -8.17
CA ALA A 16 5.15 14.47 -9.43
C ALA A 16 6.42 13.66 -9.21
N ALA A 17 6.58 12.55 -9.92
CA ALA A 17 7.81 11.76 -9.88
C ALA A 17 8.96 12.59 -10.45
N ARG A 18 9.89 12.97 -9.57
CA ARG A 18 11.07 13.76 -9.91
C ARG A 18 12.23 12.89 -10.34
N GLU A 19 12.40 11.73 -9.70
CA GLU A 19 13.44 10.76 -10.05
C GLU A 19 12.92 9.34 -9.85
N ILE A 20 13.33 8.41 -10.73
CA ILE A 20 12.93 7.01 -10.67
C ILE A 20 14.19 6.15 -10.70
N ARG A 21 14.34 5.27 -9.72
CA ARG A 21 15.42 4.27 -9.70
C ARG A 21 14.85 2.88 -9.55
N ARG A 22 15.50 1.93 -10.23
CA ARG A 22 15.17 0.51 -10.18
C ARG A 22 16.40 -0.24 -9.70
N PHE A 23 16.22 -1.12 -8.73
CA PHE A 23 17.30 -1.93 -8.18
C PHE A 23 16.75 -3.28 -7.73
N SER A 24 17.63 -4.28 -7.64
CA SER A 24 17.33 -5.58 -7.05
C SER A 24 17.51 -5.51 -5.53
N PHE A 25 16.57 -6.10 -4.80
CA PHE A 25 16.60 -6.20 -3.34
C PHE A 25 16.32 -7.63 -2.90
N CYS A 26 17.13 -8.15 -1.99
CA CYS A 26 16.97 -9.49 -1.43
C CYS A 26 16.34 -9.38 -0.04
N PHE A 27 15.15 -9.95 0.12
CA PHE A 27 14.45 -9.99 1.41
C PHE A 27 14.97 -11.05 2.37
N SER A 28 15.90 -11.91 1.92
CA SER A 28 16.44 -13.00 2.74
C SER A 28 16.91 -12.47 4.09
N PRO A 29 16.66 -13.16 5.21
CA PRO A 29 17.49 -12.96 6.39
C PRO A 29 18.94 -13.09 5.93
N GLU A 30 19.81 -12.19 6.42
CA GLU A 30 21.25 -12.38 6.18
C GLU A 30 21.62 -13.81 6.57
N PRO A 31 22.57 -14.45 5.86
CA PRO A 31 23.01 -15.77 6.27
C PRO A 31 23.46 -15.69 7.73
N GLU A 32 23.01 -16.64 8.55
CA GLU A 32 23.40 -16.90 9.95
C GLU A 32 24.91 -17.17 10.13
N ALA A 33 25.77 -16.67 9.25
CA ALA A 33 27.21 -16.70 9.34
C ALA A 33 27.71 -15.38 9.93
N GLU A 34 27.44 -15.19 11.22
CA GLU A 34 28.44 -14.88 12.24
C GLU A 34 27.69 -14.94 13.58
N ALA A 35 27.93 -16.00 14.35
CA ALA A 35 27.55 -16.05 15.75
C ALA A 35 28.07 -14.78 16.46
N GLU A 36 27.29 -14.23 17.40
CA GLU A 36 27.65 -13.09 18.28
C GLU A 36 27.44 -11.64 17.77
N ALA A 37 26.63 -11.41 16.73
CA ALA A 37 26.15 -10.05 16.43
C ALA A 37 24.62 -9.96 16.61
N ALA A 38 24.16 -8.86 17.23
CA ALA A 38 22.76 -8.53 17.42
C ALA A 38 21.91 -8.80 16.15
N PRO A 39 20.61 -9.14 16.27
CA PRO A 39 19.76 -9.43 15.12
C PRO A 39 19.94 -8.34 14.06
N GLY A 40 20.45 -8.75 12.89
CA GLY A 40 20.81 -7.82 11.81
C GLY A 40 19.64 -6.92 11.40
N PRO A 41 19.93 -5.81 10.72
CA PRO A 41 18.94 -4.80 10.39
C PRO A 41 17.76 -5.39 9.63
N ARG A 42 16.55 -4.97 10.01
CA ARG A 42 15.30 -5.50 9.46
C ARG A 42 15.26 -5.28 7.93
N PRO A 43 14.53 -6.11 7.16
CA PRO A 43 14.42 -5.94 5.72
C PRO A 43 14.01 -4.51 5.30
N CYS A 44 13.13 -3.86 6.06
CA CYS A 44 12.75 -2.47 5.82
C CYS A 44 13.90 -1.49 6.02
N GLU A 45 14.73 -1.64 7.05
CA GLU A 45 15.87 -0.76 7.33
C GLU A 45 16.94 -0.89 6.24
N ARG A 46 17.22 -2.12 5.80
CA ARG A 46 18.13 -2.37 4.66
C ARG A 46 17.59 -1.76 3.37
N LEU A 47 16.29 -1.88 3.11
CA LEU A 47 15.65 -1.26 1.95
C LEU A 47 15.76 0.27 1.98
N LEU A 48 15.48 0.90 3.12
CA LEU A 48 15.59 2.35 3.28
C LEU A 48 17.04 2.83 3.17
N SER A 49 17.99 2.05 3.70
CA SER A 49 19.42 2.36 3.58
C SER A 49 19.87 2.36 2.12
N LEU A 50 19.43 1.37 1.33
CA LEU A 50 19.70 1.33 -0.11
C LEU A 50 19.04 2.49 -0.87
N VAL A 51 17.81 2.86 -0.51
CA VAL A 51 17.15 4.04 -1.10
C VAL A 51 17.95 5.31 -0.78
N ALA A 52 18.39 5.50 0.45
CA ALA A 52 19.22 6.66 0.83
C ALA A 52 20.56 6.70 0.05
N ALA A 53 21.20 5.53 -0.14
CA ALA A 53 22.45 5.42 -0.89
C ALA A 53 22.27 5.70 -2.40
N LEU A 54 21.11 5.32 -2.95
CA LEU A 54 20.82 5.52 -4.36
C LEU A 54 20.35 6.94 -4.67
N PHE A 55 19.59 7.60 -3.81
CA PHE A 55 19.10 8.96 -4.06
C PHE A 55 19.95 9.98 -3.30
N PRO A 56 20.93 10.64 -3.95
CA PRO A 56 21.87 11.53 -3.25
C PRO A 56 21.21 12.77 -2.62
N MET A 57 19.98 13.08 -3.03
CA MET A 57 19.18 14.17 -2.46
C MET A 57 18.48 13.78 -1.14
N LEU A 58 18.45 12.50 -0.78
CA LEU A 58 17.84 12.02 0.45
C LEU A 58 18.92 11.88 1.53
N ARG A 59 18.63 12.40 2.72
CA ARG A 59 19.44 12.10 3.90
C ARG A 59 18.98 10.77 4.51
N PRO A 60 19.89 9.88 4.94
CA PRO A 60 19.51 8.70 5.72
C PRO A 60 18.65 9.09 6.92
N GLY A 61 17.47 8.46 7.08
CA GLY A 61 16.49 8.79 8.13
C GLY A 61 15.69 10.08 7.92
N GLY A 62 15.99 10.87 6.88
CA GLY A 62 15.31 12.13 6.58
C GLY A 62 14.17 12.04 5.56
N PHE A 63 13.68 10.83 5.28
CA PHE A 63 12.61 10.60 4.30
C PHE A 63 11.66 9.50 4.76
N GLN A 64 10.45 9.54 4.23
CA GLN A 64 9.43 8.50 4.42
C GLN A 64 9.17 7.80 3.09
N ALA A 65 9.04 6.47 3.13
CA ALA A 65 8.68 5.67 1.97
C ALA A 65 7.19 5.27 2.05
N HIS A 66 6.48 5.39 0.94
CA HIS A 66 5.06 5.03 0.83
C HIS A 66 4.85 3.99 -0.26
N TYR A 67 3.98 3.01 -0.02
CA TYR A 67 3.46 2.12 -1.04
C TYR A 67 1.97 2.38 -1.27
N ARG A 68 1.52 2.24 -2.50
CA ARG A 68 0.10 2.37 -2.82
C ARG A 68 -0.60 1.04 -2.55
N GLU A 69 -1.53 1.04 -1.60
CA GLU A 69 -2.39 -0.11 -1.40
C GLU A 69 -3.39 -0.24 -2.56
N LYS A 70 -3.63 -1.48 -3.01
CA LYS A 70 -4.68 -1.76 -3.98
C LYS A 70 -6.04 -1.57 -3.30
N LYS A 71 -6.70 -0.44 -3.58
CA LYS A 71 -8.10 -0.22 -3.18
C LYS A 71 -8.93 -1.37 -3.74
N LYS A 72 -9.35 -2.31 -2.87
CA LYS A 72 -10.33 -3.33 -3.23
C LYS A 72 -11.60 -2.57 -3.63
N LYS A 73 -11.94 -2.56 -4.92
CA LYS A 73 -13.21 -2.02 -5.40
C LYS A 73 -14.29 -2.85 -4.70
N LYS A 74 -14.94 -2.27 -3.68
CA LYS A 74 -16.10 -2.88 -3.02
C LYS A 74 -17.12 -3.09 -4.14
N LYS A 75 -17.23 -4.34 -4.59
CA LYS A 75 -18.19 -4.75 -5.61
C LYS A 75 -19.54 -4.62 -4.90
N ASN A 76 -20.24 -3.51 -5.12
CA ASN A 76 -21.64 -3.44 -4.71
C ASN A 76 -22.33 -4.65 -5.35
N PRO A 77 -23.05 -5.49 -4.58
CA PRO A 77 -23.82 -6.56 -5.16
C PRO A 77 -24.80 -5.95 -6.18
N PRO A 78 -25.05 -6.61 -7.33
CA PRO A 78 -26.05 -6.13 -8.26
C PRO A 78 -27.37 -5.98 -7.50
N ALA A 79 -28.04 -4.84 -7.69
CA ALA A 79 -29.41 -4.68 -7.23
C ALA A 79 -30.23 -5.79 -7.87
N THR A 80 -30.66 -6.77 -7.07
CA THR A 80 -31.59 -7.80 -7.51
C THR A 80 -32.86 -7.08 -7.95
N ALA A 81 -33.09 -7.02 -9.26
CA ALA A 81 -34.35 -6.62 -9.85
C ALA A 81 -35.39 -7.70 -9.49
N GLY A 82 -35.96 -7.59 -8.30
CA GLY A 82 -37.11 -8.38 -7.87
C GLY A 82 -38.37 -7.72 -8.38
N ASN A 83 -38.81 -8.05 -9.60
CA ASN A 83 -40.17 -7.81 -10.05
C ASN A 83 -40.89 -9.16 -10.11
N THR A 84 -41.80 -9.42 -9.17
CA THR A 84 -43.13 -10.04 -9.37
C THR A 84 -43.74 -10.44 -8.01
N GLY A 85 -44.98 -10.01 -7.79
CA GLY A 85 -45.99 -10.81 -7.09
C GLY A 85 -46.16 -10.65 -5.58
N SER A 86 -47.20 -9.90 -5.20
CA SER A 86 -48.25 -10.35 -4.27
C SER A 86 -48.08 -10.24 -2.73
N ILE A 87 -48.92 -9.32 -2.18
CA ILE A 87 -49.77 -9.41 -0.97
C ILE A 87 -49.18 -8.83 0.36
N PRO A 88 -49.99 -8.07 1.14
CA PRO A 88 -49.52 -7.00 2.03
C PRO A 88 -49.43 -7.44 3.50
N GLY A 89 -48.56 -6.77 4.27
CA GLY A 89 -48.44 -6.95 5.72
C GLY A 89 -48.14 -5.62 6.44
N PRO A 90 -48.83 -5.30 7.54
CA PRO A 90 -48.93 -3.94 8.07
C PRO A 90 -47.75 -3.59 8.98
N GLY A 91 -47.04 -2.51 8.67
CA GLY A 91 -45.91 -2.10 9.50
C GLY A 91 -45.38 -0.73 9.15
N ARG A 92 -46.12 0.30 9.58
CA ARG A 92 -45.72 1.70 9.85
C ARG A 92 -44.43 2.18 9.18
N PHE A 93 -44.50 3.20 8.32
CA PHE A 93 -43.65 4.38 8.49
C PHE A 93 -44.33 5.64 7.93
N HIS A 94 -44.30 6.67 8.77
CA HIS A 94 -44.75 8.05 8.57
C HIS A 94 -44.26 8.64 7.24
N MET A 95 -45.13 9.34 6.51
CA MET A 95 -44.71 10.44 5.62
C MET A 95 -45.36 11.74 6.12
N PRO A 96 -44.57 12.77 6.45
CA PRO A 96 -45.09 14.13 6.58
C PRO A 96 -45.34 14.73 5.19
N TRP A 97 -46.43 15.47 5.12
CA TRP A 97 -46.88 16.36 4.03
C TRP A 97 -45.76 17.32 3.59
N GLY A 98 -45.65 17.62 2.29
CA GLY A 98 -44.73 18.66 1.82
C GLY A 98 -44.71 18.90 0.31
N ASN A 99 -45.67 19.74 -0.13
CA ASN A 99 -45.80 20.53 -1.38
C ASN A 99 -45.75 19.83 -2.75
#